data_AF-A0A6N7L065-F1
#
_entry.id   AF-A0A6N7L065-F1
#
_cell.length_a   1.000
_cell.length_b   1.000
_cell.length_c   1.000
_cell.angle_alpha   90.00
_cell.angle_beta   90.00
_cell.angle_gamma   90.00
#
_symmetry.space_group_name_H-M   'P 1'
#
loop_
_entity.id
_entity.type
_entity.pdbx_description
1 polymer ?
#
loop_
_entity_poly.entity_id
_entity_poly.type
_entity_poly.pdbx_seq_one_letter_code
_entity_poly.pdbx_strand_id
1 'polypeptide(L)'
;MKLPDGKNFNVCSQAGACASLCYARVGAYRFKNVRAAHIRNLLLCRDSPEEWEERMAKELTHSRYDGKWIRLHDSGDFFSDDYLSAWMRIMRGAPNVRFYCYTKEISRFRRLVENDAPDNFLWCYSLGGREDHLIDLKNERHADVFPDLEALIAAGYSDQTESDLLSVLSDSPLVGIPANRIPHLLKLQGADTFSSRQRALDAKKNQRATEKAFRLAS
;
A
#
# COMPACT_ATOMS: atom_id res chain seq x y z
N MET A 1 10.27 -8.13 6.93
CA MET A 1 10.75 -7.79 8.30
C MET A 1 11.34 -9.04 8.94
N LYS A 2 12.39 -8.91 9.76
CA LYS A 2 12.97 -10.04 10.50
C LYS A 2 12.28 -10.16 11.86
N LEU A 3 11.67 -11.31 12.12
CA LEU A 3 10.94 -11.65 13.34
C LEU A 3 11.90 -12.06 14.47
N PRO A 4 11.42 -12.15 15.73
CA PRO A 4 12.23 -12.59 16.87
C PRO A 4 12.81 -14.01 16.71
N ASP A 5 12.09 -14.91 16.03
CA ASP A 5 12.53 -16.28 15.71
C ASP A 5 13.59 -16.34 14.58
N GLY A 6 14.00 -15.18 14.05
CA GLY A 6 14.99 -15.06 13.00
C GLY A 6 14.44 -15.18 11.57
N LYS A 7 13.17 -15.59 11.39
CA LYS A 7 12.56 -15.72 10.05
C LYS A 7 12.24 -14.35 9.45
N ASN A 8 12.22 -14.30 8.12
CA ASN A 8 11.72 -13.14 7.40
C ASN A 8 10.23 -13.31 7.12
N PHE A 9 9.46 -12.27 7.42
CA PHE A 9 8.05 -12.17 7.08
C PHE A 9 7.83 -11.02 6.08
N ASN A 10 7.08 -11.28 5.01
CA ASN A 10 6.74 -10.25 4.04
C ASN A 10 5.38 -9.63 4.38
N VAL A 11 5.38 -8.35 4.73
CA VAL A 11 4.14 -7.59 5.05
C VAL A 11 3.57 -6.87 3.84
N CYS A 12 4.19 -6.97 2.66
CA CYS A 12 3.73 -6.36 1.42
C CYS A 12 4.04 -7.35 0.28
N SER A 13 3.16 -8.34 0.10
CA SER A 13 3.31 -9.44 -0.88
C SER A 13 3.49 -8.90 -2.28
N GLN A 14 2.70 -7.88 -2.62
CA GLN A 14 2.66 -7.27 -3.94
C GLN A 14 3.66 -6.13 -4.14
N ALA A 15 4.62 -5.92 -3.21
CA ALA A 15 5.69 -4.96 -3.41
C ALA A 15 6.51 -5.28 -4.68
N GLY A 16 6.57 -4.32 -5.59
CA GLY A 16 7.34 -4.36 -6.82
C GLY A 16 8.53 -3.41 -6.77
N ALA A 17 8.63 -2.50 -7.73
CA ALA A 17 9.62 -1.44 -7.79
C ALA A 17 9.68 -0.61 -6.50
N CYS A 18 8.52 -0.41 -5.85
CA CYS A 18 8.41 0.33 -4.60
C CYS A 18 9.29 -0.24 -3.46
N ALA A 19 9.59 -1.55 -3.46
CA ALA A 19 10.36 -2.19 -2.40
C ALA A 19 11.78 -1.60 -2.28
N SER A 20 12.36 -1.14 -3.38
CA SER A 20 13.68 -0.50 -3.43
C SER A 20 13.67 0.96 -2.97
N LEU A 21 12.50 1.61 -3.01
CA LEU A 21 12.27 3.04 -2.71
C LEU A 21 11.44 3.24 -1.43
N CYS A 22 11.19 2.18 -0.67
CA CYS A 22 10.30 2.21 0.48
C CYS A 22 10.91 3.02 1.64
N TYR A 23 10.27 4.13 2.01
CA TYR A 23 10.71 4.97 3.13
C TYR A 23 10.72 4.21 4.47
N ALA A 24 9.84 3.22 4.66
CA ALA A 24 9.78 2.41 5.87
C ALA A 24 11.01 1.48 6.04
N ARG A 25 11.93 1.44 5.07
CA ARG A 25 13.20 0.72 5.17
C ARG A 25 14.37 1.61 5.61
N VAL A 26 14.12 2.89 5.86
CA VAL A 26 15.15 3.89 6.20
C VAL A 26 14.69 4.80 7.36
N GLY A 27 15.57 5.66 7.85
CA GLY A 27 15.22 6.66 8.86
C GLY A 27 14.65 6.09 10.17
N ALA A 28 13.66 6.79 10.73
CA ALA A 28 13.05 6.50 12.02
C ALA A 28 12.42 5.09 12.11
N TYR A 29 11.94 4.53 10.99
CA TYR A 29 11.42 3.15 10.94
C TYR A 29 12.49 2.09 11.31
N ARG A 30 13.77 2.44 11.25
CA ARG A 30 14.88 1.57 11.67
C ARG A 30 15.24 1.69 13.15
N PHE A 31 14.71 2.68 13.87
CA PHE A 31 15.00 2.84 15.29
C PHE A 31 14.51 1.61 16.06
N LYS A 32 15.29 1.16 17.05
CA LYS A 32 15.06 -0.12 17.73
C LYS A 32 13.68 -0.19 18.38
N ASN A 33 13.26 0.88 19.04
CA ASN A 33 11.96 1.00 19.69
C ASN A 33 10.80 1.03 18.68
N VAL A 34 10.93 1.78 17.58
CA VAL A 34 9.93 1.85 16.51
C VAL A 34 9.77 0.48 15.85
N ARG A 35 10.88 -0.14 15.46
CA ARG A 35 10.89 -1.50 14.89
C ARG A 35 10.28 -2.52 15.85
N ALA A 36 10.61 -2.45 17.15
CA ALA A 36 10.03 -3.34 18.15
C ALA A 36 8.51 -3.17 18.25
N ALA A 37 8.00 -1.93 18.19
CA ALA A 37 6.57 -1.66 18.16
C ALA A 37 5.89 -2.28 16.91
N HIS A 38 6.44 -2.08 15.72
CA HIS A 38 5.88 -2.70 14.51
C HIS A 38 5.93 -4.24 14.56
N ILE A 39 7.00 -4.84 15.10
CA ILE A 39 7.07 -6.30 15.28
C ILE A 39 5.96 -6.75 16.25
N ARG A 40 5.78 -6.10 17.40
CA ARG A 40 4.71 -6.45 18.35
C ARG A 40 3.33 -6.36 17.70
N ASN A 41 3.06 -5.30 16.95
CA ASN A 41 1.78 -5.12 16.27
C ASN A 41 1.55 -6.19 15.20
N LEU A 42 2.57 -6.51 14.41
CA LEU A 42 2.50 -7.59 13.40
C LEU A 42 2.22 -8.94 14.05
N LEU A 43 2.91 -9.28 15.14
CA LEU A 43 2.70 -10.54 15.85
C LEU A 43 1.28 -10.61 16.42
N LEU A 44 0.77 -9.51 17.01
CA LEU A 44 -0.61 -9.44 17.50
C LEU A 44 -1.62 -9.68 16.36
N CYS A 45 -1.47 -9.00 15.22
CA CYS A 45 -2.38 -9.16 14.08
C CYS A 45 -2.33 -10.57 13.45
N ARG A 46 -1.14 -11.19 13.42
CA ARG A 46 -0.90 -12.47 12.72
C ARG A 46 -1.17 -13.68 13.60
N ASP A 47 -0.71 -13.63 14.85
CA ASP A 47 -0.70 -14.79 15.76
C ASP A 47 -1.85 -14.75 16.77
N SER A 48 -2.51 -13.61 16.94
CA SER A 48 -3.64 -13.44 17.88
C SER A 48 -4.72 -12.51 17.30
N PRO A 49 -5.27 -12.83 16.10
CA PRO A 49 -6.19 -11.94 15.38
C PRO A 49 -7.48 -11.63 16.15
N GLU A 50 -8.03 -12.57 16.91
CA GLU A 50 -9.24 -12.35 17.71
C GLU A 50 -9.01 -11.29 18.81
N GLU A 51 -7.90 -11.42 19.54
CA GLU A 51 -7.49 -10.45 20.55
C GLU A 51 -7.22 -9.07 19.93
N TRP A 52 -6.60 -9.06 18.75
CA TRP A 52 -6.37 -7.83 18.01
C TRP A 52 -7.69 -7.14 17.61
N GLU A 53 -8.65 -7.88 17.07
CA GLU A 53 -9.96 -7.37 16.67
C GLU A 53 -10.73 -6.79 17.88
N GLU A 54 -10.72 -7.49 19.02
CA GLU A 54 -11.36 -7.00 20.25
C GLU A 54 -10.72 -5.67 20.72
N ARG A 55 -9.38 -5.60 20.71
CA ARG A 55 -8.64 -4.39 21.09
C ARG A 55 -8.95 -3.23 20.15
N MET A 56 -9.02 -3.47 18.84
CA MET A 56 -9.39 -2.44 17.86
C MET A 56 -10.84 -1.98 18.03
N ALA A 57 -11.78 -2.92 18.21
CA ALA A 57 -13.19 -2.59 18.43
C ALA A 57 -13.36 -1.69 19.66
N LYS A 58 -12.70 -2.03 20.78
CA LYS A 58 -12.69 -1.19 21.99
C LYS A 58 -12.07 0.17 21.75
N GLU A 59 -10.91 0.23 21.08
CA GLU A 59 -10.20 1.48 20.80
C GLU A 59 -11.07 2.46 19.99
N LEU A 60 -11.77 1.96 18.98
CA LEU A 60 -12.61 2.74 18.09
C LEU A 60 -13.88 3.30 18.75
N THR A 61 -14.22 2.85 19.97
CA THR A 61 -15.31 3.47 20.76
C THR A 61 -14.96 4.84 21.35
N HIS A 62 -13.66 5.20 21.38
CA HIS A 62 -13.24 6.46 21.96
C HIS A 62 -13.69 7.65 21.09
N SER A 63 -14.21 8.72 21.71
CA SER A 63 -14.70 9.93 21.04
C SER A 63 -13.68 10.66 20.15
N ARG A 64 -12.40 10.29 20.21
CA ARG A 64 -11.34 10.84 19.35
C ARG A 64 -11.46 10.34 17.91
N TYR A 65 -12.21 9.26 17.68
CA TYR A 65 -12.44 8.67 16.37
C TYR A 65 -13.82 8.99 15.80
N ASP A 66 -14.73 9.55 16.59
CA ASP A 66 -16.09 9.85 16.14
C ASP A 66 -16.09 10.85 14.99
N GLY A 67 -16.65 10.44 13.84
CA GLY A 67 -16.67 11.19 12.59
C GLY A 67 -15.29 11.40 11.95
N LYS A 68 -14.25 10.69 12.40
CA LYS A 68 -12.87 10.84 11.87
C LYS A 68 -12.54 9.85 10.79
N TRP A 69 -11.52 10.20 10.01
CA TRP A 69 -10.90 9.33 9.03
C TRP A 69 -9.63 8.69 9.60
N ILE A 70 -9.48 7.39 9.39
CA ILE A 70 -8.28 6.61 9.73
C ILE A 70 -7.69 6.06 8.44
N ARG A 71 -6.45 6.44 8.15
CA ARG A 71 -5.64 5.78 7.14
C ARG A 71 -5.17 4.43 7.68
N LEU A 72 -5.53 3.34 7.00
CA LEU A 72 -4.91 2.05 7.24
C LEU A 72 -3.51 2.02 6.64
N HIS A 73 -2.60 1.39 7.37
CA HIS A 73 -1.19 1.16 6.98
C HIS A 73 -0.40 2.44 6.72
N ASP A 74 0.43 2.79 7.70
CA ASP A 74 1.53 3.74 7.52
C ASP A 74 2.69 3.12 6.73
N SER A 75 2.71 1.80 6.59
CA SER A 75 3.74 0.99 5.94
C SER A 75 3.25 -0.46 5.88
N GLY A 76 3.79 -1.24 4.96
CA GLY A 76 3.25 -2.59 4.69
C GLY A 76 1.94 -2.52 3.90
N ASP A 77 1.24 -3.66 3.83
CA ASP A 77 -0.01 -3.83 3.10
C ASP A 77 -0.78 -5.03 3.70
N PHE A 78 -1.91 -5.42 3.11
CA PHE A 78 -2.70 -6.58 3.51
C PHE A 78 -1.98 -7.90 3.18
N PHE A 79 -1.23 -8.42 4.15
CA PHE A 79 -0.36 -9.59 3.96
C PHE A 79 -1.09 -10.96 3.88
N SER A 80 -2.38 -11.03 4.21
CA SER A 80 -3.20 -12.25 4.11
C SER A 80 -4.69 -11.94 3.92
N ASP A 81 -5.45 -12.94 3.47
CA ASP A 81 -6.91 -12.84 3.31
C ASP A 81 -7.60 -12.69 4.67
N ASP A 82 -7.12 -13.42 5.67
CA ASP A 82 -7.62 -13.34 7.05
C ASP A 82 -7.39 -11.94 7.65
N TYR A 83 -6.22 -11.34 7.40
CA TYR A 83 -5.90 -10.01 7.91
C TYR A 83 -6.77 -8.92 7.26
N LEU A 84 -7.02 -9.00 5.95
CA LEU A 84 -7.97 -8.12 5.27
C LEU A 84 -9.40 -8.34 5.78
N SER A 85 -9.83 -9.58 5.95
CA SER A 85 -11.17 -9.92 6.43
C SER A 85 -11.42 -9.43 7.86
N ALA A 86 -10.42 -9.52 8.74
CA ALA A 86 -10.46 -8.95 10.08
C ALA A 86 -10.62 -7.43 10.05
N TRP A 87 -9.88 -6.73 9.18
CA TRP A 87 -10.08 -5.30 8.96
C TRP A 87 -11.52 -4.97 8.49
N MET A 88 -12.10 -5.73 7.56
CA MET A 88 -13.49 -5.53 7.13
C MET A 88 -14.48 -5.68 8.30
N ARG A 89 -14.27 -6.65 9.19
CA ARG A 89 -15.09 -6.80 10.42
C ARG A 89 -14.94 -5.62 11.37
N ILE A 90 -13.70 -5.18 11.63
CA ILE A 90 -13.40 -4.01 12.47
C ILE A 90 -14.12 -2.77 11.93
N MET A 91 -14.04 -2.53 10.62
CA MET A 91 -14.67 -1.37 9.97
C MET A 91 -16.20 -1.40 10.11
N ARG A 92 -16.84 -2.55 9.86
CA ARG A 92 -18.30 -2.71 10.05
C ARG A 92 -18.74 -2.49 11.50
N GLY A 93 -17.90 -2.87 12.46
CA GLY A 93 -18.14 -2.64 13.89
C GLY A 93 -17.99 -1.19 14.35
N ALA A 94 -17.45 -0.30 13.51
CA ALA A 94 -17.20 1.10 13.84
C ALA A 94 -17.84 2.07 12.82
N PRO A 95 -19.18 2.08 12.66
CA PRO A 95 -19.86 2.81 11.58
C PRO A 95 -19.67 4.32 11.62
N ASN A 96 -19.34 4.90 12.77
CA ASN A 96 -19.08 6.35 12.91
C ASN A 96 -17.64 6.76 12.54
N VAL A 97 -16.76 5.80 12.27
CA VAL A 97 -15.38 6.02 11.85
C VAL A 97 -15.28 5.70 10.37
N ARG A 98 -14.54 6.51 9.61
CA ARG A 98 -14.28 6.26 8.20
C ARG A 98 -12.85 5.79 8.01
N PHE A 99 -12.65 4.87 7.09
CA PHE A 99 -11.37 4.24 6.83
C PHE A 99 -10.97 4.45 5.38
N TYR A 100 -9.68 4.61 5.15
CA TYR A 100 -9.14 4.56 3.81
C TYR A 100 -7.74 3.95 3.75
N CYS A 101 -7.36 3.41 2.60
CA CYS A 101 -6.01 2.89 2.40
C CYS A 101 -5.48 3.11 0.98
N TYR A 102 -4.16 3.07 0.86
CA TYR A 102 -3.51 2.75 -0.39
C TYR A 102 -3.14 1.26 -0.38
N THR A 103 -3.36 0.54 -1.47
CA THR A 103 -2.98 -0.89 -1.53
C THR A 103 -2.43 -1.29 -2.89
N LYS A 104 -1.53 -2.27 -2.89
CA LYS A 104 -1.03 -2.99 -4.07
C LYS A 104 -1.62 -4.40 -4.20
N GLU A 105 -2.47 -4.81 -3.26
CA GLU A 105 -3.09 -6.14 -3.21
C GLU A 105 -4.35 -6.18 -4.11
N ILE A 106 -4.18 -5.86 -5.40
CA ILE A 106 -5.27 -5.65 -6.36
C ILE A 106 -6.11 -6.93 -6.53
N SER A 107 -5.45 -8.07 -6.73
CA SER A 107 -6.16 -9.35 -6.87
C SER A 107 -6.92 -9.73 -5.60
N ARG A 108 -6.41 -9.35 -4.43
CA ARG A 108 -7.06 -9.59 -3.13
C ARG A 108 -8.32 -8.73 -2.97
N PHE A 109 -8.23 -7.45 -3.28
CA PHE A 109 -9.35 -6.50 -3.18
C PHE A 109 -10.48 -6.85 -4.15
N ARG A 110 -10.16 -7.20 -5.40
CA ARG A 110 -11.14 -7.68 -6.38
C ARG A 110 -11.97 -8.85 -5.86
N ARG A 111 -11.33 -9.79 -5.17
CA ARG A 111 -12.01 -10.99 -4.65
C ARG A 111 -12.80 -10.72 -3.37
N LEU A 112 -12.26 -9.90 -2.47
CA LEU A 112 -12.75 -9.83 -1.09
C LEU A 112 -13.42 -8.51 -0.71
N VAL A 113 -13.19 -7.43 -1.45
CA VAL A 113 -13.60 -6.06 -1.06
C VAL A 113 -14.55 -5.45 -2.08
N GLU A 114 -14.26 -5.48 -3.38
CA GLU A 114 -15.00 -4.68 -4.37
C GLU A 114 -16.52 -4.91 -4.37
N ASN A 115 -16.97 -6.13 -4.03
CA ASN A 115 -18.39 -6.49 -3.95
C ASN A 115 -18.94 -6.63 -2.52
N ASP A 116 -18.12 -6.39 -1.49
CA ASP A 116 -18.48 -6.59 -0.07
C ASP A 116 -17.90 -5.49 0.84
N ALA A 117 -17.51 -4.35 0.28
CA ALA A 117 -16.86 -3.29 1.04
C ALA A 117 -17.80 -2.73 2.13
N PRO A 118 -17.31 -2.51 3.35
CA PRO A 118 -18.04 -1.72 4.35
C PRO A 118 -18.34 -0.31 3.84
N ASP A 119 -19.53 0.23 4.11
CA ASP A 119 -19.94 1.58 3.66
C ASP A 119 -19.00 2.70 4.11
N ASN A 120 -18.26 2.48 5.20
CA ASN A 120 -17.31 3.40 5.78
C ASN A 120 -15.85 3.16 5.33
N PHE A 121 -15.62 2.41 4.25
CA PHE A 121 -14.29 2.09 3.74
C PHE A 121 -14.12 2.51 2.28
N LEU A 122 -13.08 3.32 2.01
CA LEU A 122 -12.64 3.65 0.66
C LEU A 122 -11.19 3.18 0.44
N TRP A 123 -10.78 2.98 -0.80
CA TRP A 123 -9.38 2.64 -1.09
C TRP A 123 -8.92 3.28 -2.39
N CYS A 124 -7.60 3.36 -2.54
CA CYS A 124 -6.94 3.78 -3.77
C CYS A 124 -5.88 2.75 -4.12
N TYR A 125 -5.94 2.18 -5.33
CA TYR A 125 -4.87 1.31 -5.79
C TYR A 125 -3.59 2.12 -5.99
N SER A 126 -2.45 1.59 -5.58
CA SER A 126 -1.17 2.31 -5.65
C SER A 126 -0.19 1.61 -6.56
N LEU A 127 0.23 2.27 -7.63
CA LEU A 127 1.18 1.76 -8.60
C LEU A 127 2.59 1.56 -8.02
N GLY A 128 3.43 0.82 -8.74
CA GLY A 128 4.74 0.34 -8.32
C GLY A 128 4.72 -1.05 -7.68
N GLY A 129 3.62 -1.79 -7.85
CA GLY A 129 3.40 -3.14 -7.35
C GLY A 129 3.45 -4.21 -8.45
N ARG A 130 3.52 -5.48 -8.06
CA ARG A 130 3.63 -6.59 -9.03
C ARG A 130 2.37 -6.81 -9.88
N GLU A 131 1.26 -6.22 -9.44
CA GLU A 131 -0.06 -6.38 -10.04
C GLU A 131 -0.54 -5.13 -10.78
N ASP A 132 0.33 -4.13 -11.04
CA ASP A 132 -0.05 -2.89 -11.75
C ASP A 132 -0.79 -3.16 -13.07
N HIS A 133 -0.47 -4.26 -13.76
CA HIS A 133 -1.11 -4.70 -15.01
C HIS A 133 -2.59 -5.08 -14.87
N LEU A 134 -3.09 -5.25 -13.63
CA LEU A 134 -4.49 -5.53 -13.37
C LEU A 134 -5.34 -4.26 -13.39
N ILE A 135 -4.75 -3.07 -13.20
CA ILE A 135 -5.49 -1.81 -13.11
C ILE A 135 -5.75 -1.26 -14.52
N ASP A 136 -7.00 -0.92 -14.81
CA ASP A 136 -7.39 -0.08 -15.93
C ASP A 136 -7.02 1.38 -15.63
N LEU A 137 -5.82 1.76 -16.03
CA LEU A 137 -5.26 3.11 -15.83
C LEU A 137 -6.10 4.24 -16.45
N LYS A 138 -7.09 3.92 -17.30
CA LYS A 138 -7.97 4.92 -17.90
C LYS A 138 -9.17 5.23 -17.01
N ASN A 139 -9.72 4.19 -16.35
CA ASN A 139 -11.04 4.28 -15.72
C ASN A 139 -11.00 4.03 -14.20
N GLU A 140 -10.02 3.30 -13.69
CA GLU A 140 -9.89 3.00 -12.27
C GLU A 140 -9.07 4.07 -11.54
N ARG A 141 -9.52 4.47 -10.35
CA ARG A 141 -8.79 5.36 -9.46
C ARG A 141 -7.48 4.72 -9.01
N HIS A 142 -6.38 5.46 -9.14
CA HIS A 142 -5.08 4.98 -8.72
C HIS A 142 -4.13 6.12 -8.33
N ALA A 143 -3.16 5.76 -7.49
CA ALA A 143 -2.07 6.62 -7.08
C ALA A 143 -0.75 6.18 -7.71
N ASP A 144 0.07 7.14 -8.14
CA ASP A 144 1.48 6.92 -8.50
C ASP A 144 2.39 7.85 -7.69
N VAL A 145 3.65 7.45 -7.53
CA VAL A 145 4.66 8.24 -6.83
C VAL A 145 5.60 8.86 -7.85
N PHE A 146 5.62 10.19 -7.86
CA PHE A 146 6.41 11.02 -8.77
C PHE A 146 7.68 11.54 -8.10
N PRO A 147 8.74 11.84 -8.85
CA PRO A 147 9.95 12.40 -8.27
C PRO A 147 9.71 13.77 -7.59
N ASP A 148 8.78 14.56 -8.13
CA ASP A 148 8.40 15.88 -7.62
C ASP A 148 6.99 16.28 -8.09
N LEU A 149 6.55 17.47 -7.65
CA LEU A 149 5.27 18.07 -7.98
C LEU A 149 5.17 18.50 -9.46
N GLU A 150 6.26 18.90 -10.08
CA GLU A 150 6.25 19.32 -11.49
C GLU A 150 5.95 18.12 -12.39
N ALA A 151 6.58 16.97 -12.11
CA ALA A 151 6.38 15.73 -12.84
C ALA A 151 4.95 15.19 -12.71
N LEU A 152 4.32 15.28 -11.53
CA LEU A 152 2.94 14.81 -11.36
C LEU A 152 1.94 15.70 -12.12
N ILE A 153 2.13 17.03 -12.08
CA ILE A 153 1.28 17.97 -12.81
C ILE A 153 1.45 17.76 -14.32
N ALA A 154 2.68 17.61 -14.80
CA ALA A 154 2.97 17.34 -16.21
C ALA A 154 2.33 16.03 -16.70
N ALA A 155 2.15 15.04 -15.82
CA ALA A 155 1.49 13.78 -16.11
C ALA A 155 -0.05 13.82 -15.98
N GLY A 156 -0.63 14.96 -15.59
CA GLY A 156 -2.08 15.12 -15.40
C GLY A 156 -2.63 14.51 -14.11
N TYR A 157 -1.76 14.21 -13.13
CA TYR A 157 -2.18 13.71 -11.82
C TYR A 157 -2.50 14.88 -10.87
N SER A 158 -3.44 14.66 -9.97
CA SER A 158 -3.81 15.64 -8.94
C SER A 158 -2.97 15.46 -7.68
N ASP A 159 -2.40 16.54 -7.16
CA ASP A 159 -1.60 16.49 -5.93
C ASP A 159 -2.47 16.22 -4.70
N GLN A 160 -2.08 15.24 -3.88
CA GLN A 160 -2.74 14.96 -2.60
C GLN A 160 -2.09 15.66 -1.40
N THR A 161 -1.03 16.45 -1.57
CA THR A 161 -0.21 16.98 -0.46
C THR A 161 -1.00 17.81 0.56
N GLU A 162 -2.03 18.53 0.15
CA GLU A 162 -2.88 19.30 1.07
C GLU A 162 -3.68 18.40 2.04
N SER A 163 -4.05 17.20 1.60
CA SER A 163 -4.74 16.23 2.42
C SER A 163 -4.65 14.84 1.81
N ASP A 164 -4.14 13.88 2.58
CA ASP A 164 -4.02 12.48 2.15
C ASP A 164 -5.38 11.83 1.82
N LEU A 165 -6.50 12.42 2.29
CA LEU A 165 -7.86 12.03 1.92
C LEU A 165 -8.19 12.28 0.45
N LEU A 166 -7.48 13.19 -0.23
CA LEU A 166 -7.65 13.42 -1.66
C LEU A 166 -7.36 12.17 -2.48
N SER A 167 -6.65 11.18 -1.92
CA SER A 167 -6.47 9.88 -2.57
C SER A 167 -7.75 9.12 -2.86
N VAL A 168 -8.81 9.36 -2.08
CA VAL A 168 -10.10 8.68 -2.21
C VAL A 168 -11.28 9.65 -2.37
N LEU A 169 -11.09 10.94 -2.06
CA LEU A 169 -12.16 11.96 -2.12
C LEU A 169 -11.99 12.98 -3.25
N SER A 170 -10.87 13.02 -3.95
CA SER A 170 -10.70 13.97 -5.07
C SER A 170 -11.61 13.62 -6.24
N ASP A 171 -12.04 14.62 -7.01
CA ASP A 171 -12.84 14.40 -8.22
C ASP A 171 -12.04 13.64 -9.29
N SER A 172 -10.73 13.88 -9.37
CA SER A 172 -9.84 13.17 -10.27
C SER A 172 -9.58 11.74 -9.79
N PRO A 173 -9.65 10.72 -10.66
CA PRO A 173 -9.21 9.37 -10.33
C PRO A 173 -7.67 9.23 -10.31
N LEU A 174 -6.93 10.20 -10.85
CA LEU A 174 -5.47 10.16 -10.98
C LEU A 174 -4.80 10.89 -9.81
N VAL A 175 -4.26 10.15 -8.85
CA VAL A 175 -3.73 10.68 -7.59
C VAL A 175 -2.20 10.71 -7.59
N GLY A 176 -1.62 11.91 -7.63
CA GLY A 176 -0.18 12.11 -7.64
C GLY A 176 0.38 12.25 -6.22
N ILE A 177 1.39 11.47 -5.89
CA ILE A 177 2.12 11.58 -4.63
C ILE A 177 3.57 12.02 -4.95
N PRO A 178 4.01 13.22 -4.52
CA PRO A 178 5.43 13.55 -4.62
C PRO A 178 6.25 12.66 -3.67
N ALA A 179 7.37 12.16 -4.15
CA ALA A 179 8.24 11.30 -3.38
C ALA A 179 8.73 11.98 -2.09
N ASN A 180 8.83 11.19 -1.01
CA ASN A 180 9.41 11.66 0.25
C ASN A 180 10.81 12.25 0.01
N ARG A 181 11.10 13.39 0.66
CA ARG A 181 12.37 14.11 0.55
C ARG A 181 13.52 13.39 1.26
N ILE A 182 13.86 12.19 0.78
CA ILE A 182 14.94 11.34 1.28
C ILE A 182 16.03 11.28 0.19
N PRO A 183 17.16 12.01 0.34
CA PRO A 183 18.06 12.30 -0.76
C PRO A 183 18.56 11.09 -1.55
N HIS A 184 18.94 10.02 -0.86
CA HIS A 184 19.44 8.81 -1.52
C HIS A 184 18.34 8.00 -2.23
N LEU A 185 17.09 8.08 -1.76
CA LEU A 185 15.95 7.45 -2.42
C LEU A 185 15.51 8.28 -3.64
N LEU A 186 15.49 9.61 -3.54
CA LEU A 186 15.26 10.49 -4.68
C LEU A 186 16.32 10.27 -5.78
N LYS A 187 17.59 10.19 -5.40
CA LYS A 187 18.67 9.84 -6.33
C LYS A 187 18.47 8.46 -6.98
N LEU A 188 17.98 7.49 -6.22
CA LEU A 188 17.71 6.14 -6.74
C LEU A 188 16.47 6.11 -7.66
N GLN A 189 15.45 6.91 -7.35
CA GLN A 189 14.26 7.05 -8.16
C GLN A 189 14.57 7.74 -9.49
N GLY A 190 15.39 8.80 -9.47
CA GLY A 190 15.70 9.58 -10.66
C GLY A 190 14.47 10.33 -11.17
N ALA A 191 14.28 10.35 -12.49
CA ALA A 191 13.10 10.95 -13.12
C ALA A 191 11.90 9.99 -13.23
N ASP A 192 12.05 8.74 -12.79
CA ASP A 192 11.03 7.73 -12.96
C ASP A 192 9.91 7.85 -11.91
N THR A 193 8.69 7.49 -12.32
CA THR A 193 7.60 7.22 -11.37
C THR A 193 7.69 5.79 -10.85
N PHE A 194 6.97 5.46 -9.78
CA PHE A 194 6.94 4.08 -9.31
C PHE A 194 6.36 3.14 -10.37
N SER A 195 5.32 3.56 -11.08
CA SER A 195 4.73 2.78 -12.17
C SER A 195 5.67 2.59 -13.37
N SER A 196 6.45 3.62 -13.76
CA SER A 196 7.40 3.48 -14.88
C SER A 196 8.51 2.49 -14.56
N ARG A 197 9.03 2.51 -13.32
CA ARG A 197 10.04 1.54 -12.85
C ARG A 197 9.47 0.13 -12.83
N GLN A 198 8.23 -0.03 -12.38
CA GLN A 198 7.58 -1.33 -12.34
C GLN A 198 7.38 -1.90 -13.75
N ARG A 199 6.87 -1.10 -14.69
CA ARG A 199 6.77 -1.48 -16.11
C ARG A 199 8.13 -1.92 -16.68
N ALA A 200 9.21 -1.22 -16.35
CA ALA A 200 10.56 -1.58 -16.79
C ALA A 200 11.03 -2.91 -16.17
N LEU A 201 10.69 -3.21 -14.91
CA LEU A 201 10.98 -4.50 -14.28
C LEU A 201 10.21 -5.64 -14.94
N ASP A 202 8.93 -5.43 -15.23
CA ASP A 202 8.08 -6.44 -15.86
C ASP A 202 8.51 -6.73 -17.30
N ALA A 203 8.86 -5.70 -18.08
CA ALA A 203 9.42 -5.84 -19.42
C ALA A 203 10.71 -6.70 -19.41
N LYS A 204 11.64 -6.42 -18.48
CA LYS A 204 12.87 -7.21 -18.31
C LYS A 204 12.59 -8.66 -17.92
N LYS A 205 11.59 -8.89 -17.05
CA LYS A 205 11.19 -10.24 -16.63
C LYS A 205 10.62 -11.02 -17.81
N ASN A 206 9.76 -10.40 -18.61
CA ASN A 206 9.16 -11.02 -19.79
C ASN A 206 10.21 -11.35 -20.85
N GLN A 207 11.12 -10.41 -21.14
CA GLN A 207 12.24 -10.67 -22.06
C GLN A 207 13.06 -11.90 -21.64
N ARG A 208 13.44 -11.99 -20.35
CA ARG A 208 14.17 -13.15 -19.82
C ARG A 208 13.39 -14.45 -19.92
N ALA A 209 12.07 -14.40 -19.71
CA ALA A 209 11.21 -15.58 -19.83
C ALA A 209 11.17 -16.06 -21.30
N THR A 210 11.02 -15.14 -22.25
CA THR A 210 11.07 -15.43 -23.70
C THR A 210 12.41 -16.02 -24.11
N GLU A 211 13.54 -15.43 -23.68
CA GLU A 211 14.88 -15.94 -23.97
C GLU A 211 15.10 -17.35 -23.40
N LYS A 212 14.64 -17.61 -22.17
CA LYS A 212 14.72 -18.93 -21.55
C LYS A 212 13.87 -19.97 -22.31
N ALA A 213 12.66 -19.60 -22.72
CA ALA A 213 11.78 -20.47 -23.49
C ALA A 213 12.40 -20.83 -24.85
N PHE A 214 13.00 -19.84 -25.54
CA PHE A 214 13.70 -20.07 -26.81
C PHE A 214 14.90 -21.02 -26.65
N ARG A 215 15.72 -20.86 -25.60
CA ARG A 215 16.84 -21.75 -25.29
C ARG A 215 16.44 -23.18 -24.93
N LEU A 216 15.26 -23.38 -24.36
CA LEU A 216 14.74 -24.72 -24.02
C LEU A 216 14.08 -25.42 -25.22
N ALA A 217 13.73 -24.65 -26.25
CA ALA A 217 13.11 -25.15 -27.48
C ALA A 217 14.12 -25.36 -28.63
N SER A 218 15.39 -24.97 -28.43
CA SER A 218 16.51 -25.17 -29.37
C SER A 218 17.41 -26.29 -28.88
#